data_AF-A0A7Y7C9S5-F1
#
_entry.id   AF-A0A7Y7C9S5-F1
#
_cell.length_a   1.000
_cell.length_b   1.000
_cell.length_c   1.000
_cell.angle_alpha   90.00
_cell.angle_beta   90.00
_cell.angle_gamma   90.00
#
_symmetry.space_group_name_H-M   'P 1'
#
loop_
_entity.id
_entity.type
_entity.pdbx_description
1 polymer ?
#
loop_
_entity_poly.entity_id
_entity_poly.type
_entity_poly.pdbx_seq_one_letter_code
_entity_poly.pdbx_strand_id
1 'polypeptide(L)'
;MKLTQLRVSGFHSLRDVDLRPPSLCVLVDTEETATRDIAALLTLIQAISEGRLQQHLRASGVLDGLQSTQPLRVELDFVDNQYGVELQRRTDGAWQVTWESVELNAGVSVLLVDPDRNAPRAEASLPEFAPREPSPKHPDGLGSYEQEGWYVGYLVANWLWWMRCFLRDIQFDDGPRLDAPTLHFRVEPSRDPPPNAIWEQVQAAHTAARLSQVVLCTPSESLAESFDLREVIRVDMHEGAARFTPLAPS
;
A
#
# COMPACT_ATOMS: atom_id res chain seq x y z
N MET A 1 3.10 2.97 12.87
CA MET A 1 2.54 1.81 12.13
C MET A 1 3.45 1.52 10.94
N LYS A 2 3.73 0.27 10.61
CA LYS A 2 4.60 -0.12 9.49
C LYS A 2 3.91 -1.21 8.67
N LEU A 3 4.02 -1.15 7.35
CA LEU A 3 3.54 -2.18 6.45
C LEU A 3 4.46 -3.40 6.57
N THR A 4 3.92 -4.53 6.98
CA THR A 4 4.69 -5.78 7.15
C THR A 4 4.55 -6.71 5.96
N GLN A 5 3.44 -6.60 5.21
CA GLN A 5 3.22 -7.39 4.01
C GLN A 5 2.30 -6.64 3.05
N LEU A 6 2.63 -6.66 1.76
CA LEU A 6 1.83 -6.17 0.65
C LEU A 6 1.55 -7.37 -0.25
N ARG A 7 0.28 -7.76 -0.34
CA ARG A 7 -0.18 -8.77 -1.28
C ARG A 7 -1.00 -8.13 -2.39
N VAL A 8 -0.66 -8.45 -3.63
CA VAL A 8 -1.28 -7.86 -4.82
C VAL A 8 -1.53 -8.94 -5.85
N SER A 9 -2.72 -8.95 -6.43
CA SER A 9 -3.02 -9.76 -7.60
C SER A 9 -3.77 -8.98 -8.66
N GLY A 10 -3.50 -9.27 -9.92
CA GLY A 10 -4.23 -8.71 -11.06
C GLY A 10 -3.88 -7.26 -11.43
N PHE A 11 -2.70 -6.74 -11.04
CA PHE A 11 -2.27 -5.37 -11.35
C PHE A 11 -1.05 -5.31 -12.28
N HIS A 12 -1.23 -5.06 -13.58
CA HIS A 12 -0.15 -4.98 -14.58
C HIS A 12 0.85 -6.17 -14.48
N SER A 13 2.13 -5.92 -14.19
CA SER A 13 3.14 -6.96 -13.92
C SER A 13 3.01 -7.60 -12.53
N LEU A 14 2.34 -6.95 -11.58
CA LEU A 14 2.08 -7.43 -10.21
C LEU A 14 0.88 -8.42 -10.21
N ARG A 15 1.05 -9.55 -10.89
CA ARG A 15 -0.02 -10.55 -11.06
C ARG A 15 -0.27 -11.39 -9.82
N ASP A 16 0.77 -11.68 -9.05
CA ASP A 16 0.76 -12.44 -7.80
C ASP A 16 2.01 -12.07 -6.99
N VAL A 17 1.90 -11.01 -6.20
CA VAL A 17 3.02 -10.44 -5.42
C VAL A 17 2.73 -10.64 -3.94
N ASP A 18 3.73 -11.16 -3.22
CA ASP A 18 3.80 -11.17 -1.77
C ASP A 18 5.12 -10.50 -1.36
N LEU A 19 5.06 -9.21 -1.03
CA LEU A 19 6.20 -8.40 -0.64
C LEU A 19 6.18 -8.16 0.87
N ARG A 20 7.29 -8.45 1.55
CA ARG A 20 7.47 -8.22 3.00
C ARG A 20 8.52 -7.16 3.25
N PRO A 21 8.20 -5.86 3.10
CA PRO A 21 9.20 -4.82 3.16
C PRO A 21 9.71 -4.64 4.61
N PRO A 22 11.02 -4.69 4.86
CA PRO A 22 11.59 -4.24 6.13
C PRO A 22 11.45 -2.71 6.27
N SER A 23 12.11 -2.13 7.29
CA SER A 23 12.09 -0.66 7.47
C SER A 23 12.79 0.10 6.34
N LEU A 24 13.80 -0.52 5.73
CA LEU A 24 14.46 -0.07 4.51
C LEU A 24 14.48 -1.22 3.51
N CYS A 25 13.68 -1.10 2.45
CA CYS A 25 13.59 -2.07 1.37
C CYS A 25 14.18 -1.48 0.10
N VAL A 26 15.14 -2.17 -0.52
CA VAL A 26 15.77 -1.78 -1.77
C VAL A 26 15.30 -2.76 -2.85
N LEU A 27 14.46 -2.28 -3.76
CA LEU A 27 13.98 -3.04 -4.92
C LEU A 27 14.94 -2.81 -6.08
N VAL A 28 15.61 -3.87 -6.52
CA VAL A 28 16.52 -3.83 -7.67
C VAL A 28 15.76 -4.30 -8.89
N ASP A 29 15.28 -3.36 -9.69
CA ASP A 29 14.50 -3.61 -10.91
C ASP A 29 15.23 -2.98 -12.10
N THR A 30 16.04 -3.78 -12.80
CA THR A 30 16.82 -3.31 -13.96
C THR A 30 15.96 -2.96 -15.17
N GLU A 31 14.73 -3.51 -15.25
CA GLU A 31 13.79 -3.26 -16.34
C GLU A 31 12.80 -2.13 -15.99
N GLU A 32 12.79 -1.68 -14.73
CA GLU A 32 11.97 -0.59 -14.16
C GLU A 32 10.46 -0.77 -14.32
N THR A 33 10.03 -1.95 -14.78
CA THR A 33 8.63 -2.24 -15.08
C THR A 33 7.84 -2.48 -13.80
N ALA A 34 8.36 -3.30 -12.90
CA ALA A 34 7.71 -3.60 -11.64
C ALA A 34 7.72 -2.38 -10.70
N THR A 35 8.81 -1.61 -10.69
CA THR A 35 8.90 -0.34 -9.96
C THR A 35 7.82 0.65 -10.39
N ARG A 36 7.62 0.82 -11.71
CA ARG A 36 6.56 1.68 -12.25
C ARG A 36 5.18 1.20 -11.83
N ASP A 37 4.95 -0.11 -11.89
CA ASP A 37 3.66 -0.69 -11.51
C ASP A 37 3.41 -0.59 -10.00
N ILE A 38 4.42 -0.73 -9.13
CA ILE A 38 4.27 -0.48 -7.68
C ILE A 38 3.96 1.00 -7.43
N ALA A 39 4.63 1.93 -8.11
CA ALA A 39 4.35 3.36 -7.96
C ALA A 39 2.88 3.67 -8.33
N ALA A 40 2.40 3.11 -9.44
CA ALA A 40 1.01 3.25 -9.88
C ALA A 40 0.03 2.62 -8.87
N LEU A 41 0.35 1.45 -8.33
CA LEU A 41 -0.45 0.78 -7.30
C LEU A 41 -0.56 1.62 -6.02
N LEU A 42 0.57 2.12 -5.50
CA LEU A 42 0.56 2.94 -4.28
C LEU A 42 -0.22 4.24 -4.49
N THR A 43 -0.13 4.83 -5.69
CA THR A 43 -0.93 6.01 -6.06
C THR A 43 -2.43 5.68 -6.11
N LEU A 44 -2.80 4.52 -6.64
CA LEU A 44 -4.18 4.02 -6.63
C LEU A 44 -4.71 3.84 -5.20
N ILE A 45 -3.92 3.23 -4.32
CA ILE A 45 -4.27 3.03 -2.90
C ILE A 45 -4.40 4.37 -2.16
N GLN A 46 -3.53 5.34 -2.46
CA GLN A 46 -3.65 6.70 -1.92
C GLN A 46 -4.96 7.33 -2.40
N ALA A 47 -5.32 7.22 -3.68
CA ALA A 47 -6.60 7.72 -4.20
C ALA A 47 -7.83 7.06 -3.54
N ILE A 48 -7.76 5.75 -3.26
CA ILE A 48 -8.77 5.01 -2.48
C ILE A 48 -8.94 5.64 -1.10
N SER A 49 -7.83 5.89 -0.38
CA SER A 49 -7.86 6.46 0.97
C SER A 49 -8.41 7.90 1.04
N GLU A 50 -8.43 8.59 -0.09
CA GLU A 50 -8.93 9.96 -0.23
C GLU A 50 -10.38 10.02 -0.74
N GLY A 51 -10.98 8.89 -1.14
CA GLY A 51 -12.30 8.87 -1.78
C GLY A 51 -12.29 9.48 -3.18
N ARG A 52 -11.18 9.28 -3.90
CA ARG A 52 -10.93 9.80 -5.26
C ARG A 52 -10.70 8.67 -6.26
N LEU A 53 -11.15 7.45 -5.98
CA LEU A 53 -10.90 6.28 -6.82
C LEU A 53 -11.40 6.52 -8.24
N GLN A 54 -12.67 6.91 -8.40
CA GLN A 54 -13.24 7.11 -9.74
C GLN A 54 -12.61 8.29 -10.48
N GLN A 55 -12.16 9.32 -9.75
CA GLN A 55 -11.41 10.41 -10.36
C GLN A 55 -10.05 9.92 -10.87
N HIS A 56 -9.34 9.14 -10.07
CA HIS A 56 -8.02 8.61 -10.42
C HIS A 56 -8.08 7.64 -11.61
N LEU A 57 -9.04 6.72 -11.62
CA LEU A 57 -9.23 5.74 -12.71
C LEU A 57 -9.59 6.39 -14.06
N ARG A 58 -10.12 7.62 -14.06
CA ARG A 58 -10.39 8.39 -15.28
C ARG A 58 -9.16 9.09 -15.84
N ALA A 59 -8.07 9.19 -15.07
CA ALA A 59 -6.82 9.73 -15.57
C ALA A 59 -6.20 8.75 -16.59
N SER A 60 -5.64 9.30 -17.66
CA SER A 60 -4.99 8.50 -18.71
C SER A 60 -3.86 7.66 -18.13
N GLY A 61 -3.72 6.40 -18.55
CA GLY A 61 -2.60 5.54 -18.17
C GLY A 61 -2.80 4.66 -16.93
N VAL A 62 -3.71 5.01 -16.01
CA VAL A 62 -3.95 4.24 -14.77
C VAL A 62 -4.50 2.83 -15.04
N LEU A 63 -5.23 2.68 -16.14
CA LEU A 63 -5.92 1.43 -16.51
C LEU A 63 -5.24 0.68 -17.66
N ASP A 64 -4.15 1.23 -18.21
CA ASP A 64 -3.55 0.72 -19.44
C ASP A 64 -2.88 -0.65 -19.20
N GLY A 65 -3.31 -1.67 -19.93
CA GLY A 65 -2.76 -3.02 -19.80
C GLY A 65 -3.38 -3.90 -18.70
N LEU A 66 -4.35 -3.39 -17.92
CA LEU A 66 -5.14 -4.24 -17.02
C LEU A 66 -6.11 -5.11 -17.84
N GLN A 67 -5.96 -6.43 -17.74
CA GLN A 67 -6.85 -7.40 -18.38
C GLN A 67 -8.25 -7.26 -17.79
N SER A 68 -9.27 -7.09 -18.63
CA SER A 68 -10.64 -6.75 -18.19
C SER A 68 -11.36 -7.85 -17.40
N THR A 69 -10.77 -9.04 -17.28
CA THR A 69 -11.44 -10.26 -16.80
C THR A 69 -10.99 -10.72 -15.43
N GLN A 70 -9.92 -10.19 -14.86
CA GLN A 70 -9.43 -10.58 -13.53
C GLN A 70 -9.66 -9.46 -12.50
N PRO A 71 -10.09 -9.80 -11.27
CA PRO A 71 -10.15 -8.83 -10.19
C PRO A 71 -8.74 -8.38 -9.82
N LEU A 72 -8.63 -7.09 -9.51
CA LEU A 72 -7.50 -6.51 -8.83
C LEU A 72 -7.74 -6.64 -7.33
N ARG A 73 -6.85 -7.32 -6.60
CA ARG A 73 -6.93 -7.41 -5.14
C ARG A 73 -5.64 -6.89 -4.52
N VAL A 74 -5.82 -6.11 -3.46
CA VAL A 74 -4.73 -5.56 -2.64
C VAL A 74 -5.03 -5.89 -1.19
N GLU A 75 -4.04 -6.46 -0.51
CA GLU A 75 -4.09 -6.69 0.93
C GLU A 75 -2.82 -6.11 1.58
N LEU A 76 -3.01 -5.40 2.68
CA LEU A 76 -1.98 -4.69 3.40
C LEU A 76 -2.01 -5.18 4.85
N ASP A 77 -0.95 -5.88 5.25
CA ASP A 77 -0.79 -6.36 6.62
C ASP A 77 0.10 -5.41 7.43
N PHE A 78 -0.29 -5.18 8.68
CA PHE A 78 0.32 -4.25 9.61
C PHE A 78 0.50 -4.91 10.98
N VAL A 79 1.55 -5.72 11.13
CA VAL A 79 1.89 -6.50 12.34
C VAL A 79 0.77 -7.44 12.80
N ASP A 80 -0.33 -6.86 13.28
CA ASP A 80 -1.48 -7.48 13.92
C ASP A 80 -2.80 -7.24 13.16
N ASN A 81 -2.81 -6.44 12.10
CA ASN A 81 -4.07 -6.08 11.44
C ASN A 81 -3.92 -6.09 9.93
N GLN A 82 -5.03 -6.31 9.22
CA GLN A 82 -5.07 -6.41 7.78
C GLN A 82 -6.14 -5.50 7.21
N TYR A 83 -5.81 -4.78 6.14
CA TYR A 83 -6.76 -4.08 5.28
C TYR A 83 -6.77 -4.76 3.91
N GLY A 84 -7.94 -4.96 3.33
CA GLY A 84 -8.06 -5.51 1.99
C GLY A 84 -9.07 -4.76 1.15
N VAL A 85 -8.80 -4.64 -0.14
CA VAL A 85 -9.72 -4.08 -1.14
C VAL A 85 -9.61 -4.84 -2.46
N GLU A 86 -10.75 -5.07 -3.10
CA GLU A 86 -10.86 -5.69 -4.41
C GLU A 86 -11.62 -4.78 -5.37
N LEU A 87 -11.08 -4.62 -6.57
CA LEU A 87 -11.67 -3.88 -7.68
C LEU A 87 -11.94 -4.84 -8.83
N GLN A 88 -13.14 -4.76 -9.39
CA GLN A 88 -13.51 -5.53 -10.58
C GLN A 88 -13.98 -4.59 -11.68
N ARG A 89 -13.52 -4.86 -12.90
CA ARG A 89 -14.04 -4.18 -14.09
C ARG A 89 -15.39 -4.77 -14.49
N ARG A 90 -16.38 -3.90 -14.65
CA ARG A 90 -17.71 -4.25 -15.15
C ARG A 90 -17.73 -4.36 -16.67
N THR A 91 -18.82 -4.94 -17.18
CA THR A 91 -19.07 -5.09 -18.62
C THR A 91 -19.18 -3.76 -19.36
N ASP A 92 -19.57 -2.68 -18.67
CA ASP A 92 -19.60 -1.31 -19.20
C ASP A 92 -18.20 -0.64 -19.20
N GLY A 93 -17.18 -1.36 -18.72
CA GLY A 93 -15.80 -0.91 -18.65
C GLY A 93 -15.44 -0.16 -17.37
N ALA A 94 -16.39 0.16 -16.49
CA ALA A 94 -16.13 0.86 -15.24
C ALA A 94 -15.54 -0.08 -14.18
N TRP A 95 -14.56 0.41 -13.42
CA TRP A 95 -14.02 -0.31 -12.26
C TRP A 95 -14.80 0.06 -11.01
N GLN A 96 -15.13 -0.95 -10.20
CA GLN A 96 -15.90 -0.78 -8.97
C GLN A 96 -15.30 -1.65 -7.86
N VAL A 97 -15.49 -1.21 -6.61
CA VAL A 97 -15.12 -1.98 -5.43
C VAL A 97 -16.13 -3.12 -5.26
N THR A 98 -15.64 -4.35 -5.27
CA THR A 98 -16.44 -5.56 -5.07
C THR A 98 -16.28 -6.16 -3.68
N TRP A 99 -15.17 -5.86 -3.01
CA TRP A 99 -14.89 -6.29 -1.66
C TRP A 99 -13.97 -5.30 -0.96
N GLU A 100 -14.20 -5.08 0.32
CA GLU A 100 -13.34 -4.28 1.17
C GLU A 100 -13.50 -4.75 2.60
N SER A 101 -12.40 -5.03 3.29
CA SER A 101 -12.45 -5.60 4.62
C SER A 101 -11.33 -5.12 5.53
N VAL A 102 -11.57 -5.35 6.81
CA VAL A 102 -10.60 -5.16 7.88
C VAL A 102 -10.61 -6.38 8.79
N GLU A 103 -9.42 -6.84 9.15
CA GLU A 103 -9.23 -7.85 10.18
C GLU A 103 -8.30 -7.28 11.26
N LEU A 104 -8.74 -7.32 12.51
CA LEU A 104 -8.00 -6.85 13.66
C LEU A 104 -7.63 -8.02 14.56
N ASN A 105 -6.40 -8.04 15.09
CA ASN A 105 -5.94 -9.04 16.08
C ASN A 105 -6.83 -9.08 17.34
N ALA A 106 -7.61 -8.03 17.60
CA ALA A 106 -8.64 -8.04 18.64
C ALA A 106 -9.79 -9.05 18.40
N GLY A 107 -9.70 -9.91 17.38
CA GLY A 107 -10.73 -10.88 17.01
C GLY A 107 -11.92 -10.25 16.30
N VAL A 108 -11.70 -9.10 15.64
CA VAL A 108 -12.75 -8.34 14.96
C VAL A 108 -12.48 -8.34 13.47
N SER A 109 -13.43 -8.87 12.70
CA SER A 109 -13.43 -8.80 11.24
C SER A 109 -14.65 -8.02 10.75
N VAL A 110 -14.44 -7.06 9.86
CA VAL A 110 -15.48 -6.19 9.32
C VAL A 110 -15.42 -6.19 7.80
N LEU A 111 -16.53 -6.54 7.16
CA LEU A 111 -16.74 -6.30 5.74
C LEU A 111 -17.29 -4.88 5.57
N LEU A 112 -16.48 -3.99 5.01
CA LEU A 112 -16.90 -2.63 4.67
C LEU A 112 -17.70 -2.63 3.35
N VAL A 113 -17.24 -3.43 2.40
CA VAL A 113 -17.99 -3.81 1.19
C VAL A 113 -18.12 -5.33 1.17
N ASP A 114 -19.34 -5.78 1.42
CA ASP A 114 -19.78 -7.16 1.40
C ASP A 114 -20.31 -7.51 -0.01
N PRO A 115 -19.69 -8.48 -0.70
CA PRO A 115 -20.09 -8.96 -2.02
C PRO A 115 -21.58 -9.32 -2.13
N ASP A 116 -22.19 -9.79 -1.04
CA ASP A 116 -23.57 -10.30 -1.03
C ASP A 116 -24.61 -9.24 -0.64
N ARG A 117 -24.18 -8.06 -0.17
CA ARG A 117 -25.11 -7.08 0.43
C ARG A 117 -25.03 -5.69 -0.17
N ASN A 118 -23.84 -5.12 -0.32
CA ASN A 118 -23.66 -3.72 -0.69
C ASN A 118 -22.63 -3.50 -1.81
N ALA A 119 -22.02 -4.56 -2.33
CA ALA A 119 -21.26 -4.52 -3.57
C ALA A 119 -22.19 -4.46 -4.81
N PRO A 120 -21.71 -3.94 -5.95
CA PRO A 120 -20.47 -3.19 -6.11
C PRO A 120 -20.64 -1.72 -5.69
N ARG A 121 -19.55 -1.07 -5.25
CA ARG A 121 -19.51 0.37 -4.94
C ARG A 121 -18.59 1.13 -5.89
N ALA A 122 -18.92 2.39 -6.19
CA ALA A 122 -18.06 3.24 -7.00
C ALA A 122 -16.77 3.65 -6.25
N GLU A 123 -16.87 3.91 -4.95
CA GLU A 123 -15.75 4.30 -4.09
C GLU A 123 -15.57 3.24 -2.99
N ALA A 124 -14.37 3.20 -2.42
CA ALA A 124 -14.14 2.46 -1.18
C ALA A 124 -14.83 3.16 -0.01
N SER A 125 -15.11 2.40 1.03
CA SER A 125 -15.81 2.84 2.22
C SER A 125 -14.85 3.37 3.28
N LEU A 126 -13.56 3.05 3.22
CA LEU A 126 -12.53 3.57 4.13
C LEU A 126 -12.64 5.09 4.38
N PRO A 127 -12.77 5.98 3.37
CA PRO A 127 -12.93 7.42 3.61
C PRO A 127 -14.23 7.79 4.31
N GLU A 128 -15.31 7.04 4.05
CA GLU A 128 -16.65 7.24 4.65
C GLU A 128 -16.65 6.85 6.13
N PHE A 129 -16.00 5.73 6.48
CA PHE A 129 -15.94 5.23 7.86
C PHE A 129 -14.81 5.86 8.69
N ALA A 130 -13.80 6.46 8.06
CA ALA A 130 -12.72 7.17 8.74
C ALA A 130 -12.57 8.64 8.31
N PRO A 131 -13.64 9.47 8.38
CA PRO A 131 -13.60 10.86 7.91
C PRO A 131 -12.68 11.75 8.76
N ARG A 132 -12.51 11.41 10.04
CA ARG A 132 -11.73 12.14 11.04
C ARG A 132 -11.28 11.19 12.17
N GLU A 133 -10.38 11.67 13.02
CA GLU A 133 -9.95 10.94 14.21
C GLU A 133 -11.16 10.67 15.14
N PRO A 134 -11.39 9.42 15.55
CA PRO A 134 -12.47 9.10 16.48
C PRO A 134 -12.15 9.58 17.90
N SER A 135 -13.17 10.01 18.62
CA SER A 135 -12.97 10.45 20.01
C SER A 135 -12.74 9.25 20.93
N PRO A 136 -11.71 9.26 21.79
CA PRO A 136 -11.52 8.25 22.83
C PRO A 136 -12.50 8.42 24.00
N LYS A 137 -13.30 9.50 24.01
CA LYS A 137 -14.24 9.77 25.09
C LYS A 137 -15.40 8.78 25.02
N HIS A 138 -15.46 7.93 26.02
CA HIS A 138 -16.57 7.03 26.27
C HIS A 138 -17.88 7.83 26.52
N PRO A 139 -19.01 7.47 25.90
CA PRO A 139 -20.30 8.13 26.17
C PRO A 139 -20.80 7.86 27.59
N ASP A 140 -21.33 8.89 28.25
CA ASP A 140 -21.91 8.73 29.59
C ASP A 140 -23.22 7.94 29.55
N GLY A 141 -23.47 7.12 30.57
CA GLY A 141 -24.77 6.48 30.80
C GLY A 141 -25.07 5.20 30.00
N LEU A 142 -24.08 4.62 29.31
CA LEU A 142 -24.25 3.35 28.59
C LEU A 142 -24.37 2.15 29.54
N GLY A 143 -25.29 1.24 29.26
CA GLY A 143 -25.34 -0.08 29.88
C GLY A 143 -24.17 -0.97 29.45
N SER A 144 -23.85 -2.04 30.19
CA SER A 144 -22.66 -2.88 29.94
C SER A 144 -22.55 -3.41 28.50
N TYR A 145 -23.66 -3.88 27.91
CA TYR A 145 -23.68 -4.36 26.53
C TYR A 145 -23.40 -3.24 25.51
N GLU A 146 -23.90 -2.04 25.77
CA GLU A 146 -23.67 -0.88 24.91
C GLU A 146 -22.23 -0.38 25.03
N GLN A 147 -21.59 -0.57 26.19
CA GLN A 147 -20.16 -0.28 26.38
C GLN A 147 -19.28 -1.20 25.52
N GLU A 148 -19.58 -2.50 25.48
CA GLU A 148 -18.86 -3.44 24.61
C GLU A 148 -19.03 -3.08 23.13
N GLY A 149 -20.27 -2.81 22.71
CA GLY A 149 -20.56 -2.38 21.33
C GLY A 149 -19.85 -1.07 20.96
N TRP A 150 -19.83 -0.09 21.86
CA TRP A 150 -19.07 1.15 21.66
C TRP A 150 -17.57 0.89 21.56
N TYR A 151 -17.00 0.06 22.44
CA TYR A 151 -15.58 -0.23 22.45
C TYR A 151 -15.12 -0.91 21.15
N VAL A 152 -15.86 -1.91 20.68
CA VAL A 152 -15.58 -2.57 19.40
C VAL A 152 -15.70 -1.57 18.24
N GLY A 153 -16.75 -0.74 18.23
CA GLY A 153 -16.92 0.32 17.24
C GLY A 153 -15.77 1.32 17.24
N TYR A 154 -15.30 1.72 18.42
CA TYR A 154 -14.16 2.62 18.58
C TYR A 154 -12.86 1.99 18.07
N LEU A 155 -12.59 0.72 18.40
CA LEU A 155 -11.40 0.00 17.90
C LEU A 155 -11.35 -0.01 16.37
N VAL A 156 -12.46 -0.37 15.72
CA VAL A 156 -12.56 -0.40 14.26
C VAL A 156 -12.39 1.00 13.68
N ALA A 157 -13.13 1.99 14.18
CA ALA A 157 -13.03 3.36 13.67
C ALA A 157 -11.63 3.96 13.84
N ASN A 158 -10.98 3.69 14.99
CA ASN A 158 -9.64 4.17 15.28
C ASN A 158 -8.62 3.54 14.33
N TRP A 159 -8.73 2.23 14.11
CA TRP A 159 -7.84 1.55 13.19
C TRP A 159 -8.05 1.99 11.74
N LEU A 160 -9.30 2.13 11.28
CA LEU A 160 -9.60 2.66 9.95
C LEU A 160 -9.04 4.07 9.76
N TRP A 161 -9.11 4.91 10.79
CA TRP A 161 -8.50 6.24 10.76
C TRP A 161 -6.98 6.17 10.61
N TRP A 162 -6.30 5.35 11.40
CA TRP A 162 -4.85 5.14 11.26
C TRP A 162 -4.47 4.57 9.89
N MET A 163 -5.23 3.61 9.38
CA MET A 163 -5.07 3.06 8.04
C MET A 163 -5.17 4.17 6.98
N ARG A 164 -6.24 4.96 7.05
CA ARG A 164 -6.45 6.07 6.12
C ARG A 164 -5.31 7.08 6.17
N CYS A 165 -4.85 7.47 7.36
CA CYS A 165 -3.68 8.34 7.52
C CYS A 165 -2.43 7.71 6.90
N PHE A 166 -2.17 6.43 7.15
CA PHE A 166 -1.01 5.75 6.58
C PHE A 166 -1.00 5.77 5.06
N LEU A 167 -2.12 5.45 4.41
CA LEU A 167 -2.19 5.42 2.95
C LEU A 167 -2.14 6.82 2.33
N ARG A 168 -2.71 7.82 3.01
CA ARG A 168 -2.64 9.22 2.57
C ARG A 168 -1.23 9.79 2.68
N ASP A 169 -0.49 9.38 3.70
CA ASP A 169 0.82 9.95 4.04
C ASP A 169 2.00 9.18 3.39
N ILE A 170 1.72 8.44 2.31
CA ILE A 170 2.75 7.90 1.42
C ILE A 170 3.39 9.05 0.64
N GLN A 171 4.70 9.20 0.80
CA GLN A 171 5.52 10.19 0.10
C GLN A 171 6.14 9.58 -1.15
N PHE A 172 5.87 10.17 -2.31
CA PHE A 172 6.60 9.92 -3.56
C PHE A 172 7.66 11.01 -3.78
N ASP A 173 8.74 10.71 -4.51
CA ASP A 173 9.81 11.69 -4.76
C ASP A 173 9.32 12.96 -5.49
N ASP A 174 8.40 12.80 -6.46
CA ASP A 174 7.79 13.92 -7.20
C ASP A 174 6.54 14.51 -6.52
N GLY A 175 6.20 14.01 -5.32
CA GLY A 175 5.02 14.40 -4.56
C GLY A 175 5.22 15.62 -3.65
N PRO A 176 4.13 16.19 -3.09
CA PRO A 176 4.24 17.23 -2.08
C PRO A 176 4.98 16.68 -0.86
N ARG A 177 5.91 17.47 -0.30
CA ARG A 177 6.67 17.05 0.88
C ARG A 177 5.77 17.02 2.12
N LEU A 178 5.77 15.89 2.82
CA LEU A 178 5.06 15.67 4.07
C LEU A 178 5.99 15.89 5.27
N ASP A 179 5.43 16.38 6.38
CA ASP A 179 6.18 16.60 7.62
C ASP A 179 6.49 15.29 8.36
N ALA A 180 5.58 14.32 8.30
CA ALA A 180 5.70 13.02 8.96
C ALA A 180 5.14 11.88 8.08
N PRO A 181 5.81 11.58 6.94
CA PRO A 181 5.37 10.52 6.05
C PRO A 181 5.46 9.15 6.74
N THR A 182 4.52 8.26 6.41
CA THR A 182 4.49 6.90 6.93
C THR A 182 5.38 5.95 6.13
N LEU A 183 5.41 6.16 4.81
CA LEU A 183 6.22 5.44 3.83
C LEU A 183 6.85 6.44 2.86
N HIS A 184 8.16 6.35 2.63
CA HIS A 184 8.80 6.95 1.47
C HIS A 184 8.93 5.92 0.37
N PHE A 185 8.31 6.19 -0.77
CA PHE A 185 8.53 5.44 -1.99
C PHE A 185 9.41 6.28 -2.92
N ARG A 186 10.64 5.82 -3.13
CA ARG A 186 11.67 6.54 -3.88
C ARG A 186 12.06 5.77 -5.12
N VAL A 187 12.29 6.47 -6.23
CA VAL A 187 12.71 5.88 -7.49
C VAL A 187 13.99 6.58 -7.94
N GLU A 188 15.09 5.84 -7.90
CA GLU A 188 16.38 6.36 -8.37
C GLU A 188 16.40 6.49 -9.90
N PRO A 189 17.15 7.45 -10.45
CA PRO A 189 17.31 7.59 -11.90
C PRO A 189 17.87 6.32 -12.56
N SER A 190 17.52 6.11 -13.83
CA SER A 190 17.95 4.99 -14.67
C SER A 190 19.44 5.03 -15.09
N ARG A 191 20.32 5.48 -14.20
CA ARG A 191 21.77 5.54 -14.39
C ARG A 191 22.47 5.22 -13.07
N ASP A 192 23.61 4.56 -13.15
CA ASP A 192 24.44 4.37 -11.97
C ASP A 192 24.85 5.73 -11.37
N PRO A 193 24.65 5.92 -10.07
CA PRO A 193 25.16 7.10 -9.40
C PRO A 193 26.70 7.07 -9.39
N PRO A 194 27.36 8.23 -9.44
CA PRO A 194 28.80 8.28 -9.31
C PRO A 194 29.23 7.72 -7.94
N PRO A 195 30.43 7.11 -7.80
CA PRO A 195 30.81 6.40 -6.58
C PRO A 195 30.72 7.21 -5.29
N ASN A 196 30.98 8.51 -5.37
CA ASN A 196 30.85 9.42 -4.22
C ASN A 196 29.40 9.66 -3.77
N ALA A 197 28.43 9.57 -4.69
CA ALA A 197 27.01 9.75 -4.39
C ALA A 197 26.37 8.48 -3.82
N ILE A 198 26.87 7.28 -4.17
CA ILE A 198 26.38 5.99 -3.63
C ILE A 198 26.36 6.03 -2.11
N TRP A 199 27.47 6.42 -1.48
CA TRP A 199 27.57 6.48 -0.03
C TRP A 199 26.56 7.47 0.59
N GLU A 200 26.41 8.64 0.00
CA GLU A 200 25.47 9.66 0.48
C GLU A 200 24.01 9.17 0.39
N GLN A 201 23.65 8.49 -0.71
CA GLN A 201 22.31 7.92 -0.91
C GLN A 201 22.01 6.81 0.09
N VAL A 202 22.94 5.88 0.31
CA VAL A 202 22.82 4.81 1.31
C VAL A 202 22.59 5.40 2.71
N GLN A 203 23.43 6.37 3.11
CA GLN A 203 23.28 7.02 4.42
C GLN A 203 21.98 7.81 4.56
N ALA A 204 21.54 8.48 3.50
CA ALA A 204 20.26 9.19 3.47
C ALA A 204 19.08 8.20 3.61
N ALA A 205 19.12 7.07 2.91
CA ALA A 205 18.09 6.03 2.99
C ALA A 205 18.00 5.42 4.40
N HIS A 206 19.13 5.06 5.01
CA HIS A 206 19.14 4.56 6.40
C HIS A 206 18.67 5.62 7.40
N THR A 207 19.04 6.89 7.20
CA THR A 207 18.60 7.98 8.08
C THR A 207 17.08 8.17 7.99
N ALA A 208 16.51 8.13 6.79
CA ALA A 208 15.06 8.18 6.59
C ALA A 208 14.38 6.96 7.21
N ALA A 209 14.95 5.76 7.03
CA ALA A 209 14.42 4.50 7.56
C ALA A 209 14.34 4.42 9.10
N ARG A 210 15.03 5.33 9.82
CA ARG A 210 14.91 5.47 11.28
C ARG A 210 13.62 6.18 11.70
N LEU A 211 13.05 7.01 10.83
CA LEU A 211 11.87 7.84 11.14
C LEU A 211 10.59 7.25 10.52
N SER A 212 10.72 6.68 9.34
CA SER A 212 9.60 6.19 8.52
C SER A 212 10.03 4.93 7.76
N GLN A 213 9.09 4.22 7.14
CA GLN A 213 9.46 3.09 6.29
C GLN A 213 9.93 3.61 4.92
N VAL A 214 10.95 3.00 4.33
CA VAL A 214 11.52 3.41 3.05
C VAL A 214 11.50 2.23 2.08
N VAL A 215 10.96 2.47 0.89
CA VAL A 215 11.10 1.59 -0.27
C VAL A 215 11.87 2.40 -1.33
N LEU A 216 13.11 2.01 -1.57
CA LEU A 216 13.99 2.58 -2.57
C LEU A 216 14.00 1.66 -3.79
N CYS A 217 13.55 2.15 -4.93
CA CYS A 217 13.63 1.42 -6.19
C CYS A 217 14.84 1.92 -6.97
N THR A 218 15.66 1.01 -7.48
CA THR A 218 16.81 1.37 -8.30
C THR A 218 17.06 0.33 -9.39
N PRO A 219 17.42 0.76 -10.61
CA PRO A 219 17.97 -0.13 -11.62
C PRO A 219 19.49 -0.35 -11.47
N SER A 220 20.14 0.37 -10.55
CA SER A 220 21.59 0.31 -10.31
C SER A 220 21.96 -0.87 -9.41
N GLU A 221 22.59 -1.89 -10.00
CA GLU A 221 23.16 -3.00 -9.22
C GLU A 221 24.27 -2.49 -8.28
N SER A 222 25.11 -1.54 -8.74
CA SER A 222 26.20 -0.95 -7.94
C SER A 222 25.70 -0.25 -6.67
N LEU A 223 24.58 0.49 -6.76
CA LEU A 223 23.97 1.11 -5.59
C LEU A 223 23.39 0.04 -4.65
N ALA A 224 22.70 -0.95 -5.20
CA ALA A 224 22.09 -2.03 -4.43
C ALA A 224 23.12 -2.85 -3.64
N GLU A 225 24.29 -3.14 -4.24
CA GLU A 225 25.39 -3.86 -3.60
C GLU A 225 25.98 -3.13 -2.38
N SER A 226 25.66 -1.85 -2.21
CA SER A 226 26.11 -1.05 -1.06
C SER A 226 25.18 -1.13 0.16
N PHE A 227 24.04 -1.83 0.04
CA PHE A 227 23.09 -2.09 1.14
C PHE A 227 23.29 -3.48 1.76
N ASP A 228 22.68 -3.72 2.92
CA ASP A 228 22.66 -5.06 3.52
C ASP A 228 21.81 -6.01 2.67
N LEU A 229 22.25 -7.26 2.48
CA LEU A 229 21.51 -8.26 1.69
C LEU A 229 20.08 -8.50 2.18
N ARG A 230 19.80 -8.26 3.47
CA ARG A 230 18.45 -8.36 4.07
C ARG A 230 17.53 -7.20 3.67
N GLU A 231 18.10 -6.10 3.21
CA GLU A 231 17.38 -4.92 2.75
C GLU A 231 17.07 -5.02 1.25
N VAL A 232 17.79 -5.87 0.51
CA VAL A 232 17.74 -5.94 -0.96
C VAL A 232 16.83 -7.07 -1.44
N ILE A 233 15.91 -6.72 -2.35
CA ILE A 233 15.04 -7.63 -3.07
C ILE A 233 15.26 -7.42 -4.57
N ARG A 234 15.71 -8.46 -5.27
CA ARG A 234 15.82 -8.45 -6.72
C ARG A 234 14.45 -8.61 -7.35
N VAL A 235 14.20 -7.85 -8.40
CA VAL A 235 12.97 -7.93 -9.18
C VAL A 235 13.30 -8.33 -10.60
N ASP A 236 12.81 -9.49 -11.02
CA ASP A 236 13.00 -10.01 -12.36
C ASP A 236 11.63 -10.25 -13.02
N MET A 237 11.57 -10.07 -14.36
CA MET A 237 10.37 -10.32 -15.14
C MET A 237 10.32 -11.76 -15.65
N HIS A 238 9.20 -12.45 -15.41
CA HIS A 238 8.95 -13.79 -15.94
C HIS A 238 7.55 -13.87 -16.54
N GLU A 239 7.47 -14.12 -17.85
CA GLU A 239 6.20 -14.22 -18.59
C GLU A 239 5.28 -12.99 -18.41
N GLY A 240 5.91 -11.81 -18.29
CA GLY A 240 5.23 -10.53 -18.07
C GLY A 240 4.69 -10.34 -16.65
N ALA A 241 5.10 -11.16 -15.68
CA ALA A 241 4.84 -10.99 -14.26
C ALA A 241 6.15 -10.70 -13.51
N ALA A 242 6.11 -9.77 -12.55
CA ALA A 242 7.23 -9.45 -11.69
C ALA A 242 7.42 -10.54 -10.63
N ARG A 243 8.67 -10.94 -10.38
CA ARG A 243 9.06 -11.85 -9.31
C ARG A 243 10.02 -11.15 -8.36
N PHE A 244 9.68 -11.19 -7.07
CA PHE A 244 10.44 -10.54 -6.00
C PHE A 244 11.25 -11.60 -5.26
N THR A 245 12.57 -11.52 -5.34
CA THR A 245 13.49 -12.48 -4.75
C THR A 245 14.37 -11.78 -3.71
N PRO A 246 14.14 -12.00 -2.40
CA PRO A 246 15.05 -11.52 -1.37
C PRO A 246 16.45 -12.08 -1.55
N LEU A 247 17.49 -11.26 -1.38
CA LEU A 247 18.88 -11.73 -1.49
C LEU A 247 19.38 -12.44 -0.23
N ALA A 248 18.68 -12.27 0.90
CA ALA A 248 18.87 -13.03 2.12
C ALA A 248 17.53 -13.61 2.62
N PRO A 249 17.53 -14.77 3.30
CA PRO A 249 16.32 -15.30 3.93
C PRO A 249 15.80 -14.34 5.00
N SER A 250 14.47 -14.21 5.03
CA SER A 250 13.70 -13.38 5.98
C SER A 250 13.76 -13.89 7.41
#